data_AF-A0AAJ5QIV7-F1
#
_entry.id   AF-A0AAJ5QIV7-F1
#
_cell.length_a   1.000
_cell.length_b   1.000
_cell.length_c   1.000
_cell.angle_alpha   90.00
_cell.angle_beta   90.00
_cell.angle_gamma   90.00
#
_symmetry.space_group_name_H-M   'P 1'
#
loop_
_entity.id
_entity.type
_entity.pdbx_description
1 polymer ?
#
loop_
_entity_poly.entity_id
_entity_poly.type
_entity_poly.pdbx_seq_one_letter_code
_entity_poly.pdbx_strand_id
1 'polypeptide(L)'
;MRRIGFIGFNALSESIIMAIFRAMPEMQVFLYPFGCSRVQKLATVYPCWTLDDCQSLSEEIEIIILSPSHCNLNSISQSLHLRSVHTVVSLIPDISVQQLCFFFRHPDCIRMSMITHSEKNKPIVALTEHNHHLEHFLWQTGFLPVATSENQFNFILRLAGEISVKL
;
A
#
# COMPACT_ATOMS: atom_id res chain seq x y z
N MET A 1 -4.97 -16.46 -8.61
CA MET A 1 -5.70 -15.58 -7.66
C MET A 1 -4.67 -14.64 -7.11
N ARG A 2 -4.89 -13.32 -7.18
CA ARG A 2 -3.90 -12.36 -6.68
C ARG A 2 -3.89 -12.40 -5.15
N ARG A 3 -2.72 -12.20 -4.57
CA ARG A 3 -2.51 -12.17 -3.13
C ARG A 3 -1.81 -10.86 -2.79
N ILE A 4 -2.31 -10.14 -1.81
CA ILE A 4 -1.83 -8.81 -1.44
C ILE A 4 -1.41 -8.79 0.02
N GLY A 5 -0.24 -8.22 0.28
CA GLY A 5 0.31 -8.05 1.63
C GLY A 5 0.30 -6.60 2.06
N PHE A 6 0.00 -6.35 3.33
CA PHE A 6 0.10 -5.05 3.96
C PHE A 6 1.10 -5.12 5.12
N ILE A 7 2.07 -4.22 5.10
CA ILE A 7 3.07 -4.04 6.15
C ILE A 7 2.87 -2.66 6.77
N GLY A 8 2.43 -2.63 8.03
CA GLY A 8 2.02 -1.40 8.71
C GLY A 8 0.68 -0.86 8.21
N PHE A 9 0.05 0.00 9.03
CA PHE A 9 -1.34 0.43 8.83
C PHE A 9 -1.59 1.91 9.11
N ASN A 10 -2.17 2.60 8.14
CA ASN A 10 -2.78 3.91 8.26
C ASN A 10 -4.22 3.90 7.71
N ALA A 11 -4.90 5.04 7.75
CA ALA A 11 -6.28 5.16 7.25
C ALA A 11 -6.41 4.80 5.76
N LEU A 12 -5.40 5.06 4.94
CA LEU A 12 -5.39 4.70 3.53
C LEU A 12 -5.33 3.18 3.34
N SER A 13 -4.40 2.49 4.02
CA SER A 13 -4.32 1.03 3.97
C SER A 13 -5.62 0.35 4.42
N GLU A 14 -6.25 0.86 5.48
CA GLU A 14 -7.54 0.37 5.97
C GLU A 14 -8.64 0.57 4.91
N SER A 15 -8.71 1.76 4.31
CA SER A 15 -9.66 2.06 3.23
C SER A 15 -9.49 1.14 2.02
N ILE A 16 -8.25 0.81 1.66
CA ILE A 16 -7.96 -0.13 0.57
C ILE A 16 -8.44 -1.54 0.95
N ILE A 17 -8.18 -2.00 2.17
CA ILE A 17 -8.65 -3.33 2.64
C ILE A 17 -10.18 -3.42 2.59
N MET A 18 -10.87 -2.39 3.09
CA MET A 18 -12.34 -2.33 3.04
C MET A 18 -12.85 -2.39 1.59
N ALA A 19 -12.20 -1.64 0.69
CA ALA A 19 -12.54 -1.60 -0.71
C ALA A 19 -12.28 -2.93 -1.44
N ILE A 20 -11.20 -3.63 -1.08
CA ILE A 20 -10.91 -4.99 -1.55
C ILE A 20 -12.08 -5.90 -1.22
N PHE A 21 -12.47 -6.03 0.05
CA PHE A 21 -13.51 -6.99 0.42
C PHE A 21 -14.91 -6.60 -0.04
N ARG A 22 -15.16 -5.32 -0.31
CA ARG A 22 -16.39 -4.88 -0.97
C ARG A 22 -16.45 -5.33 -2.43
N ALA A 23 -15.35 -5.26 -3.16
CA ALA A 23 -15.31 -5.53 -4.60
C ALA A 23 -14.97 -6.99 -4.95
N MET A 24 -14.10 -7.61 -4.15
CA MET A 24 -13.51 -8.92 -4.35
C MET A 24 -13.44 -9.66 -3.00
N PRO A 25 -14.57 -10.18 -2.48
CA PRO A 25 -14.63 -10.83 -1.16
C PRO A 25 -13.68 -12.03 -1.01
N GLU A 26 -13.36 -12.72 -2.12
CA GLU A 26 -12.49 -13.89 -2.18
C GLU A 26 -10.98 -13.56 -2.27
N MET A 27 -10.62 -12.26 -2.24
CA MET A 27 -9.22 -11.84 -2.34
C MET A 27 -8.43 -12.28 -1.10
N GLN A 28 -7.22 -12.79 -1.31
CA GLN A 28 -6.35 -13.16 -0.20
C GLN A 28 -5.51 -11.97 0.27
N VAL A 29 -5.80 -11.49 1.48
CA VAL A 29 -5.16 -10.31 2.09
C VAL A 29 -4.35 -10.72 3.32
N PHE A 30 -3.05 -10.46 3.28
CA PHE A 30 -2.10 -10.77 4.34
C PHE A 30 -1.71 -9.50 5.09
N LEU A 31 -1.70 -9.54 6.42
CA LEU A 31 -1.43 -8.39 7.29
C LEU A 31 -0.23 -8.68 8.20
N TYR A 32 0.71 -7.74 8.25
CA TYR A 32 1.88 -7.79 9.13
C TYR A 32 2.14 -6.43 9.79
N PRO A 33 2.52 -6.36 11.09
CA PRO A 33 2.77 -7.49 12.00
C PRO A 33 1.52 -7.91 12.80
N PHE A 34 1.39 -9.21 13.06
CA PHE A 34 0.30 -9.80 13.86
C PHE A 34 0.09 -9.12 15.23
N GLY A 35 1.17 -8.73 15.91
CA GLY A 35 1.11 -8.10 17.24
C GLY A 35 0.53 -6.68 17.27
N CYS A 36 0.19 -6.09 16.11
CA CYS A 36 -0.41 -4.77 16.05
C CYS A 36 -1.92 -4.84 16.37
N SER A 37 -2.39 -4.07 17.34
CA SER A 37 -3.81 -4.03 17.71
C SER A 37 -4.73 -3.60 16.56
N ARG A 38 -4.26 -2.76 15.64
CA ARG A 38 -5.00 -2.39 14.41
C ARG A 38 -5.16 -3.58 13.47
N VAL A 39 -4.10 -4.39 13.30
CA VAL A 39 -4.14 -5.62 12.49
C VAL A 39 -5.16 -6.60 13.04
N GLN A 40 -5.12 -6.85 14.36
CA GLN A 40 -6.04 -7.77 15.00
C GLN A 40 -7.49 -7.31 14.83
N LYS A 41 -7.78 -6.01 15.01
CA LYS A 41 -9.12 -5.46 14.77
C LYS A 41 -9.57 -5.67 13.33
N LEU A 42 -8.73 -5.38 12.33
CA LEU A 42 -9.08 -5.61 10.93
C LEU A 42 -9.36 -7.09 10.64
N ALA A 43 -8.56 -8.00 11.18
CA ALA A 43 -8.74 -9.44 11.00
C ALA A 43 -10.01 -10.00 11.70
N THR A 44 -10.59 -9.28 12.67
CA THR A 44 -11.90 -9.66 13.22
C THR A 44 -13.08 -9.26 12.34
N VAL A 45 -12.90 -8.25 11.48
CA VAL A 45 -13.96 -7.68 10.63
C VAL A 45 -13.92 -8.23 9.21
N TYR A 46 -12.71 -8.49 8.70
CA TYR A 46 -12.46 -8.94 7.34
C TYR A 46 -11.69 -10.27 7.36
N PRO A 47 -11.87 -11.14 6.34
CA PRO A 47 -11.19 -12.43 6.26
C PRO A 47 -9.73 -12.26 5.83
N CYS A 48 -8.96 -11.55 6.65
CA CYS A 48 -7.53 -11.32 6.47
C CYS A 48 -6.71 -12.41 7.17
N TRP A 49 -5.62 -12.81 6.55
CA TRP A 49 -4.59 -13.64 7.18
C TRP A 49 -3.58 -12.73 7.88
N THR A 50 -3.27 -13.01 9.13
CA THR A 50 -2.25 -12.26 9.86
C THR A 50 -0.98 -13.08 9.94
N LEU A 51 0.17 -12.47 9.63
CA LEU A 51 1.47 -13.12 9.68
C LEU A 51 2.30 -12.58 10.85
N ASP A 52 3.03 -13.48 11.50
CA ASP A 52 3.97 -13.22 12.58
C ASP A 52 5.38 -12.91 12.07
N ASP A 53 5.72 -13.35 10.86
CA ASP A 53 6.98 -13.03 10.20
C ASP A 53 6.81 -12.34 8.82
N CYS A 54 7.78 -11.50 8.49
CA CYS A 54 7.77 -10.71 7.25
C CYS A 54 8.18 -11.54 6.02
N GLN A 55 8.88 -12.65 6.21
CA GLN A 55 9.40 -13.47 5.12
C GLN A 55 8.27 -14.28 4.45
N SER A 56 7.38 -14.88 5.24
CA SER A 56 6.19 -15.60 4.79
C SER A 56 5.29 -14.73 3.91
N LEU A 57 5.33 -13.40 4.09
CA LEU A 57 4.60 -12.45 3.27
C LEU A 57 5.13 -12.47 1.81
N SER A 58 6.44 -12.52 1.59
CA SER A 58 7.08 -12.52 0.26
C SER A 58 6.97 -13.84 -0.53
N GLU A 59 6.53 -14.94 0.10
CA GLU A 59 6.33 -16.20 -0.61
C GLU A 59 4.94 -16.29 -1.24
N GLU A 60 3.97 -15.60 -0.63
CA GLU A 60 2.56 -15.78 -0.95
C GLU A 60 2.01 -14.67 -1.85
N ILE A 61 2.60 -13.47 -1.87
CA ILE A 61 1.97 -12.27 -2.45
C ILE A 61 2.60 -11.74 -3.75
N GLU A 62 1.82 -10.97 -4.49
CA GLU A 62 2.28 -10.27 -5.70
C GLU A 62 2.42 -8.76 -5.47
N ILE A 63 1.59 -8.17 -4.60
CA ILE A 63 1.62 -6.73 -4.28
C ILE A 63 1.88 -6.57 -2.78
N ILE A 64 2.88 -5.76 -2.42
CA ILE A 64 3.23 -5.41 -1.05
C ILE A 64 2.93 -3.94 -0.83
N ILE A 65 2.00 -3.62 0.07
CA ILE A 65 1.69 -2.23 0.46
C ILE A 65 2.38 -1.91 1.80
N LEU A 66 3.27 -0.93 1.79
CA LEU A 66 4.01 -0.43 2.96
C LEU A 66 3.36 0.84 3.50
N SER A 67 3.04 0.88 4.79
CA SER A 67 2.50 2.08 5.46
C SER A 67 3.45 2.60 6.54
N PRO A 68 3.39 3.91 6.88
CA PRO A 68 4.36 4.56 7.75
C PRO A 68 4.35 4.13 9.23
N SER A 69 3.31 3.43 9.71
CA SER A 69 3.22 3.09 11.14
C SER A 69 4.01 1.83 11.47
N HIS A 70 4.89 1.94 12.47
CA HIS A 70 5.66 0.83 13.06
C HIS A 70 6.54 0.03 12.08
N CYS A 71 6.79 0.59 10.89
CA CYS A 71 7.59 -0.05 9.85
C CYS A 71 9.00 0.53 9.85
N ASN A 72 9.94 -0.16 10.49
CA ASN A 72 11.36 0.11 10.27
C ASN A 72 11.73 -0.43 8.88
N LEU A 73 11.82 0.46 7.89
CA LEU A 73 12.12 0.09 6.50
C LEU A 73 13.42 -0.70 6.36
N ASN A 74 14.45 -0.40 7.16
CA ASN A 74 15.70 -1.16 7.14
C ASN A 74 15.48 -2.60 7.59
N SER A 75 14.74 -2.80 8.69
CA SER A 75 14.46 -4.15 9.21
C SER A 75 13.57 -4.94 8.24
N ILE A 76 12.57 -4.28 7.65
CA ILE A 76 11.66 -4.90 6.70
C ILE A 76 12.39 -5.28 5.41
N SER A 77 13.22 -4.39 4.87
CA SER A 77 13.93 -4.65 3.62
C SER A 77 14.99 -5.74 3.75
N GLN A 78 15.55 -5.93 4.94
CA GLN A 78 16.45 -7.06 5.24
C GLN A 78 15.71 -8.40 5.40
N SER A 79 14.43 -8.35 5.77
CA SER A 79 13.63 -9.57 6.03
C SER A 79 12.85 -10.05 4.80
N LEU A 80 12.54 -9.13 3.86
CA LEU A 80 11.79 -9.45 2.64
C LEU A 80 12.70 -10.00 1.54
N HIS A 81 12.34 -11.17 1.02
CA HIS A 81 13.00 -11.75 -0.14
C HIS A 81 12.19 -11.47 -1.41
N LEU A 82 12.41 -10.30 -2.00
CA LEU A 82 11.69 -9.88 -3.20
C LEU A 82 12.18 -10.60 -4.46
N ARG A 83 11.23 -11.17 -5.20
CA ARG A 83 11.37 -11.69 -6.56
C ARG A 83 10.78 -10.72 -7.59
N SER A 84 11.08 -10.91 -8.87
CA SER A 84 10.61 -10.06 -9.99
C SER A 84 9.09 -9.96 -10.14
N VAL A 85 8.33 -10.90 -9.55
CA VAL A 85 6.85 -10.87 -9.55
C VAL A 85 6.25 -9.84 -8.59
N HIS A 86 7.03 -9.35 -7.63
CA HIS A 86 6.52 -8.44 -6.62
C HIS A 86 6.46 -7.01 -7.13
N THR A 87 5.41 -6.29 -6.74
CA THR A 87 5.37 -4.83 -6.79
C THR A 87 5.36 -4.30 -5.35
N VAL A 88 6.32 -3.43 -5.01
CA VAL A 88 6.37 -2.75 -3.71
C VAL A 88 5.71 -1.38 -3.82
N VAL A 89 4.63 -1.17 -3.08
CA VAL A 89 3.85 0.07 -3.08
C VAL A 89 4.00 0.77 -1.73
N SER A 90 4.59 1.95 -1.71
CA SER A 90 4.81 2.73 -0.49
C SER A 90 3.75 3.81 -0.31
N LEU A 91 3.10 3.82 0.86
CA LEU A 91 2.24 4.90 1.35
C LEU A 91 2.99 5.87 2.27
N ILE A 92 4.32 5.75 2.34
CA ILE A 92 5.17 6.56 3.21
C ILE A 92 5.46 7.88 2.48
N PRO A 93 5.08 9.05 3.03
CA PRO A 93 5.18 10.31 2.32
C PRO A 93 6.62 10.74 2.06
N ASP A 94 7.53 10.48 3.00
CA ASP A 94 8.88 11.09 3.02
C ASP A 94 9.98 10.24 2.38
N ILE A 95 9.61 9.20 1.62
CA ILE A 95 10.57 8.35 0.91
C ILE A 95 10.37 8.45 -0.59
N SER A 96 11.44 8.67 -1.36
CA SER A 96 11.38 8.68 -2.82
C SER A 96 11.35 7.26 -3.41
N VAL A 97 10.92 7.13 -4.67
CA VAL A 97 11.01 5.83 -5.39
C VAL A 97 12.45 5.33 -5.44
N GLN A 98 13.41 6.22 -5.69
CA GLN A 98 14.84 5.84 -5.73
C GLN A 98 15.32 5.28 -4.39
N GLN A 99 14.89 5.88 -3.27
CA GLN A 99 15.21 5.38 -1.94
C GLN A 99 14.54 4.03 -1.67
N LEU A 100 13.28 3.85 -2.08
CA LEU A 100 12.59 2.55 -1.99
C LEU A 100 13.34 1.46 -2.75
N CYS A 101 13.66 1.70 -4.03
CA CYS A 101 14.41 0.74 -4.83
C CYS A 101 15.77 0.42 -4.20
N PHE A 102 16.42 1.40 -3.59
CA PHE A 102 17.69 1.21 -2.88
C PHE A 102 17.54 0.34 -1.63
N PHE A 103 16.56 0.63 -0.76
CA PHE A 103 16.34 -0.15 0.48
C PHE A 103 15.98 -1.60 0.17
N PHE A 104 15.08 -1.82 -0.78
CA PHE A 104 14.54 -3.14 -1.12
C PHE A 104 15.37 -3.89 -2.16
N ARG A 105 16.35 -3.23 -2.79
CA ARG A 105 17.13 -3.76 -3.92
C ARG A 105 16.23 -4.34 -5.02
N HIS A 106 15.12 -3.66 -5.28
CA HIS A 106 14.05 -4.13 -6.15
C HIS A 106 13.58 -3.02 -7.09
N PRO A 107 13.50 -3.26 -8.42
CA PRO A 107 13.21 -2.19 -9.37
C PRO A 107 11.72 -1.81 -9.44
N ASP A 108 10.80 -2.72 -9.11
CA ASP A 108 9.36 -2.45 -9.19
C ASP A 108 8.84 -1.89 -7.86
N CYS A 109 9.25 -0.63 -7.58
CA CYS A 109 8.77 0.14 -6.45
C CYS A 109 7.97 1.35 -6.92
N ILE A 110 6.84 1.60 -6.26
CA ILE A 110 5.89 2.65 -6.59
C ILE A 110 5.51 3.37 -5.30
N ARG A 111 5.37 4.70 -5.34
CA ARG A 111 4.73 5.44 -4.25
C ARG A 111 3.27 5.67 -4.61
N MET A 112 2.41 5.55 -3.61
CA MET A 112 0.98 5.78 -3.76
C MET A 112 0.48 6.71 -2.66
N SER A 113 -0.40 7.64 -3.04
CA SER A 113 -1.09 8.52 -2.10
C SER A 113 -2.51 8.83 -2.57
N MET A 114 -3.38 9.15 -1.63
CA MET A 114 -4.76 9.54 -1.88
C MET A 114 -4.81 11.04 -2.18
N ILE A 115 -5.41 11.43 -3.32
CA ILE A 115 -5.57 12.84 -3.72
C ILE A 115 -6.87 13.41 -3.14
N THR A 116 -7.97 12.66 -3.22
CA THR A 116 -9.28 13.13 -2.72
C THR A 116 -10.11 12.00 -2.13
N HIS A 117 -10.75 12.29 -0.99
CA HIS A 117 -11.84 11.52 -0.42
C HIS A 117 -13.12 12.35 -0.52
N SER A 118 -13.79 12.35 -1.67
CA SER A 118 -15.16 12.88 -1.74
C SER A 118 -16.15 11.73 -1.72
N GLU A 119 -17.19 11.80 -0.89
CA GLU A 119 -18.20 10.73 -0.77
C GLU A 119 -18.98 10.45 -2.07
N LYS A 120 -18.94 11.37 -3.04
CA LYS A 120 -19.72 11.29 -4.29
C LYS A 120 -18.94 10.74 -5.48
N ASN A 121 -17.61 10.73 -5.44
CA ASN A 121 -16.76 10.28 -6.55
C ASN A 121 -15.86 9.11 -6.12
N LYS A 122 -15.40 8.32 -7.10
CA LYS A 122 -14.38 7.30 -6.85
C LYS A 122 -13.13 7.97 -6.26
N PRO A 123 -12.57 7.44 -5.16
CA PRO A 123 -11.35 7.99 -4.56
C PRO A 123 -10.20 7.94 -5.58
N ILE A 124 -9.53 9.07 -5.76
CA ILE A 124 -8.41 9.21 -6.70
C ILE A 124 -7.11 8.94 -5.96
N VAL A 125 -6.28 8.06 -6.53
CA VAL A 125 -4.95 7.74 -5.99
C VAL A 125 -3.88 8.13 -7.00
N ALA A 126 -2.89 8.90 -6.54
CA ALA A 126 -1.69 9.20 -7.30
C ALA A 126 -0.71 8.02 -7.22
N LEU A 127 -0.06 7.68 -8.33
CA LEU A 127 1.06 6.75 -8.42
C LEU A 127 2.27 7.48 -9.02
N THR A 128 3.49 7.11 -8.64
CA THR A 128 4.73 7.70 -9.21
C THR A 128 5.20 7.05 -10.50
N GLU A 129 4.61 5.92 -10.87
CA GLU A 129 4.97 5.16 -12.07
C GLU A 129 3.72 4.43 -12.59
N HIS A 130 3.69 4.17 -13.90
CA HIS A 130 2.69 3.31 -14.50
C HIS A 130 2.96 1.85 -14.17
N ASN A 131 1.96 1.19 -13.60
CA ASN A 131 1.99 -0.25 -13.41
C ASN A 131 0.59 -0.80 -13.68
N HIS A 132 0.42 -1.40 -14.86
CA HIS A 132 -0.88 -1.88 -15.32
C HIS A 132 -1.51 -2.90 -14.36
N HIS A 133 -0.70 -3.69 -13.66
CA HIS A 133 -1.21 -4.68 -12.70
C HIS A 133 -1.81 -4.01 -11.47
N LEU A 134 -1.10 -3.03 -10.90
CA LEU A 134 -1.56 -2.22 -9.78
C LEU A 134 -2.74 -1.33 -10.16
N GLU A 135 -2.66 -0.65 -11.31
CA GLU A 135 -3.74 0.20 -11.83
C GLU A 135 -5.03 -0.60 -12.01
N HIS A 136 -4.95 -1.78 -12.63
CA HIS A 136 -6.12 -2.65 -12.80
C HIS A 136 -6.69 -3.10 -11.45
N PHE A 137 -5.83 -3.47 -10.49
CA PHE A 137 -6.27 -3.82 -9.14
C PHE A 137 -6.98 -2.65 -8.43
N LEU A 138 -6.44 -1.45 -8.52
CA LEU A 138 -7.03 -0.23 -7.95
C LEU A 138 -8.39 0.09 -8.60
N TRP A 139 -8.48 -0.06 -9.92
CA TRP A 139 -9.75 0.09 -10.64
C TRP A 139 -10.82 -0.89 -10.17
N GLN A 140 -10.46 -2.17 -10.01
CA GLN A 140 -11.38 -3.21 -9.52
C GLN A 140 -11.87 -2.94 -8.10
N THR A 141 -11.00 -2.38 -7.26
CA THR A 141 -11.34 -1.99 -5.87
C THR A 141 -12.06 -0.64 -5.79
N GLY A 142 -12.30 0.04 -6.92
CA GLY A 142 -13.08 1.26 -6.97
C GLY A 142 -12.28 2.55 -6.83
N PHE A 143 -10.94 2.48 -6.83
CA PHE A 143 -10.06 3.65 -6.91
C PHE A 143 -9.81 4.07 -8.35
N LEU A 144 -9.54 5.35 -8.56
CA LEU A 144 -9.10 5.90 -9.83
C LEU A 144 -7.59 6.19 -9.78
N PRO A 145 -6.73 5.30 -10.30
CA PRO A 145 -5.30 5.54 -10.33
C PRO A 145 -4.93 6.60 -11.37
N VAL A 146 -4.02 7.49 -10.99
CA VAL A 146 -3.42 8.50 -11.87
C VAL A 146 -1.91 8.42 -11.69
N ALA A 147 -1.19 8.00 -12.73
CA ALA A 147 0.26 8.04 -12.72
C ALA A 147 0.76 9.48 -12.91
N THR A 148 1.81 9.83 -12.18
CA THR A 148 2.38 11.16 -12.11
C THR A 148 3.90 11.06 -11.99
N SER A 149 4.63 12.09 -12.38
CA SER A 149 6.07 12.14 -12.09
C SER A 149 6.31 12.29 -10.58
N GLU A 150 7.49 11.87 -10.09
CA GLU A 150 7.91 12.05 -8.69
C GLU A 150 7.73 13.49 -8.20
N ASN A 151 8.03 14.48 -9.04
CA ASN A 151 7.87 15.90 -8.72
C ASN A 151 6.40 16.30 -8.53
N GLN A 152 5.52 15.84 -9.41
CA GLN A 152 4.07 16.05 -9.30
C GLN A 152 3.50 15.33 -8.08
N PHE A 153 3.95 14.11 -7.81
CA PHE A 153 3.56 13.35 -6.63
C PHE A 153 3.93 14.08 -5.33
N ASN A 154 5.17 14.58 -5.24
CA ASN A 154 5.61 15.38 -4.09
C ASN A 154 4.80 16.68 -3.93
N PHE A 155 4.41 17.31 -5.04
CA PHE A 155 3.53 18.48 -5.01
C PHE A 155 2.14 18.12 -4.46
N ILE A 156 1.55 17.01 -4.91
CA ILE A 156 0.26 16.49 -4.40
C ILE A 156 0.34 16.22 -2.90
N LEU A 157 1.41 15.57 -2.43
CA LEU A 157 1.58 15.30 -0.99
C LEU A 157 1.63 16.56 -0.15
N ARG A 158 2.31 17.62 -0.61
CA ARG A 158 2.38 18.90 0.10
C ARG A 158 1.00 19.54 0.22
N LEU A 159 0.24 19.56 -0.89
CA LEU A 159 -1.12 20.09 -0.89
C LEU A 159 -2.04 19.30 0.05
N ALA A 160 -1.96 17.96 0.04
CA ALA A 160 -2.76 17.11 0.92
C ALA A 160 -2.41 17.30 2.41
N GLY A 161 -1.11 17.44 2.73
CA GLY A 161 -0.63 17.69 4.09
C GLY A 161 -1.02 19.07 4.64
N GLU A 162 -1.01 20.11 3.81
CA GLU A 162 -1.43 21.47 4.21
C GLU A 162 -2.94 21.56 4.51
N ILE A 163 -3.76 20.71 3.88
CA ILE A 163 -5.21 20.66 4.11
C ILE A 163 -5.53 20.00 5.47
N SER A 164 -4.78 18.98 5.87
CA SER A 164 -5.00 18.28 7.15
C SER A 164 -4.60 19.08 8.40
N VAL A 165 -3.80 20.14 8.28
CA VAL A 165 -3.41 21.01 9.41
C VAL A 165 -4.43 22.13 9.67
N LYS A 166 -5.40 22.32 8.76
CA LYS A 166 -6.39 23.41 8.83
C LYS A 166 -7.81 22.97 9.20
N LEU A 167 -8.01 21.71 9.62
CA LEU A 167 -9.28 21.16 10.10
C LEU A 167 -9.13 20.66 11.54
#